data_AF-A0A662DLZ2-F1
#
_entry.id   AF-A0A662DLZ2-F1
#
_cell.length_a   1.000
_cell.length_b   1.000
_cell.length_c   1.000
_cell.angle_alpha   90.00
_cell.angle_beta   90.00
_cell.angle_gamma   90.00
#
_symmetry.space_group_name_H-M   'P 1'
#
loop_
_entity.id
_entity.type
_entity.pdbx_description
1 polymer ?
#
loop_
_entity_poly.entity_id
_entity_poly.type
_entity_poly.pdbx_seq_one_letter_code
_entity_poly.pdbx_strand_id
1 'polypeptide(L)'
;MVRHYLAMDTGMVEKPLKGIKTKDPAFGLPAIWIKEEEREEAEKAGYTVASASSVFITHLTEVIRLHAHELLGRQEVKNLLDNIQQDYPAVVDELVPNLLNLGEVQKVLQNLLREKVSIRDLLTILETLADWATQTKNIDILTEYVRQGLARSISKQYQNEKGEIWVITLDPKLEQEISQAIEHKERNSYIHLEPSTIQRIIDKLTPLVKKATSLQKEPVVLCSPAIRIFFKRVVERFIPSLVVLSYNEIVPEVKIKTIGVIQV
;
A
#
# COMPACT_ATOMS: atom_id res chain seq x y z
N MET A 1 28.36 19.30 -6.60
CA MET A 1 26.90 19.18 -6.34
C MET A 1 26.52 19.24 -4.84
N VAL A 2 27.46 19.24 -3.88
CA VAL A 2 27.14 19.23 -2.43
C VAL A 2 26.52 20.55 -1.90
N ARG A 3 26.48 21.62 -2.71
CA ARG A 3 25.91 22.94 -2.36
C ARG A 3 24.68 23.30 -3.20
N HIS A 4 23.85 22.33 -3.55
CA HIS A 4 22.61 22.55 -4.30
C HIS A 4 21.44 21.93 -3.53
N TYR A 5 20.27 22.54 -3.69
CA TYR A 5 19.03 22.09 -3.09
C TYR A 5 18.05 21.74 -4.19
N LEU A 6 17.16 20.80 -3.89
CA LEU A 6 16.08 20.40 -4.78
C LEU A 6 14.80 21.14 -4.34
N ALA A 7 14.31 22.03 -5.19
CA ALA A 7 13.03 22.70 -5.01
C ALA A 7 11.94 21.89 -5.73
N MET A 8 10.97 21.37 -4.98
CA MET A 8 9.88 20.53 -5.46
C MET A 8 8.57 21.31 -5.49
N ASP A 9 7.83 21.18 -6.58
CA ASP A 9 6.51 21.78 -6.73
C ASP A 9 5.44 20.82 -6.20
N THR A 10 4.77 21.22 -5.11
CA THR A 10 3.68 20.48 -4.47
C THR A 10 2.30 20.99 -4.88
N GLY A 11 2.20 21.85 -5.89
CA GLY A 11 0.96 22.45 -6.38
C GLY A 11 0.61 23.81 -5.77
N MET A 12 1.52 24.38 -4.97
CA MET A 12 1.37 25.72 -4.35
C MET A 12 2.32 26.77 -4.95
N VAL A 13 3.03 26.42 -6.02
CA VAL A 13 4.04 27.30 -6.62
C VAL A 13 3.40 28.48 -7.35
N GLU A 14 3.78 29.69 -6.96
CA GLU A 14 3.28 30.93 -7.60
C GLU A 14 4.14 31.36 -8.79
N LYS A 15 5.46 31.10 -8.72
CA LYS A 15 6.43 31.55 -9.73
C LYS A 15 7.46 30.48 -10.04
N PRO A 16 7.72 30.15 -11.32
CA PRO A 16 8.72 29.17 -11.68
C PRO A 16 10.14 29.69 -11.42
N LEU A 17 10.96 28.88 -10.74
CA LEU A 17 12.37 29.19 -10.51
C LEU A 17 13.23 28.90 -11.75
N LYS A 18 14.38 29.57 -11.84
CA LYS A 18 15.45 29.22 -12.79
C LYS A 18 16.30 28.12 -12.19
N GLY A 19 16.77 27.19 -13.01
CA GLY A 19 17.66 26.11 -12.55
C GLY A 19 17.61 24.89 -13.45
N ILE A 20 18.23 23.81 -13.00
CA ILE A 20 18.28 22.54 -13.74
C ILE A 20 17.01 21.75 -13.41
N LYS A 21 16.09 21.68 -14.38
CA LYS A 21 14.85 20.91 -14.25
C LYS A 21 15.15 19.42 -14.13
N THR A 22 14.48 18.75 -13.22
CA THR A 22 14.57 17.31 -12.96
C THR A 22 13.23 16.79 -12.42
N LYS A 23 13.21 15.53 -11.98
CA LYS A 23 12.18 14.99 -11.12
C LYS A 23 12.77 14.55 -9.79
N ASP A 24 11.99 14.65 -8.73
CA ASP A 24 12.32 14.01 -7.47
C ASP A 24 12.36 12.49 -7.65
N PRO A 25 13.43 11.80 -7.21
CA PRO A 25 13.57 10.35 -7.40
C PRO A 25 12.62 9.50 -6.54
N ALA A 26 12.06 10.03 -5.44
CA ALA A 26 11.20 9.25 -4.55
C ALA A 26 9.74 9.18 -5.03
N PHE A 27 9.22 10.31 -5.50
CA PHE A 27 7.80 10.48 -5.86
C PHE A 27 7.57 10.88 -7.32
N GLY A 28 8.64 11.18 -8.07
CA GLY A 28 8.56 11.57 -9.48
C GLY A 28 8.02 12.97 -9.72
N LEU A 29 7.92 13.80 -8.67
CA LEU A 29 7.40 15.16 -8.75
C LEU A 29 8.31 16.07 -9.59
N PRO A 30 7.77 17.02 -10.36
CA PRO A 30 8.56 18.05 -11.02
C PRO A 30 9.41 18.82 -10.00
N ALA A 31 10.71 18.95 -10.28
CA ALA A 31 11.63 19.60 -9.37
C ALA A 31 12.73 20.37 -10.12
N ILE A 32 13.41 21.27 -9.42
CA ILE A 32 14.48 22.11 -9.96
C ILE A 32 15.64 22.11 -8.99
N TRP A 33 16.85 21.84 -9.48
CA TRP A 33 18.07 22.08 -8.70
C TRP A 33 18.38 23.57 -8.70
N ILE A 34 18.46 24.12 -7.49
CA ILE A 34 18.77 25.52 -7.21
C ILE A 34 20.04 25.61 -6.38
N LYS A 35 20.69 26.78 -6.41
CA LYS A 35 21.83 27.05 -5.52
C LYS A 35 21.33 27.34 -4.10
N GLU A 36 22.24 27.29 -3.14
CA GLU A 36 21.93 27.57 -1.73
C GLU A 36 21.39 28.99 -1.52
N GLU A 37 21.90 29.97 -2.26
CA GLU A 37 21.48 31.36 -2.14
C GLU A 37 20.03 31.59 -2.60
N GLU A 38 19.50 30.70 -3.44
CA GLU A 38 18.14 30.77 -4.00
C GLU A 38 17.11 30.06 -3.10
N ARG A 39 17.54 29.42 -2.00
CA ARG A 39 16.67 28.63 -1.13
C ARG A 39 15.53 29.43 -0.51
N GLU A 40 15.83 30.56 0.12
CA GLU A 40 14.80 31.37 0.79
C GLU A 40 13.78 31.93 -0.20
N GLU A 41 14.21 32.29 -1.40
CA GLU A 41 13.32 32.74 -2.48
C GLU A 41 12.42 31.60 -2.96
N ALA A 42 12.96 30.40 -3.10
CA ALA A 42 12.21 29.21 -3.49
C ALA A 42 11.13 28.84 -2.45
N GLU A 43 11.47 28.84 -1.17
CA GLU A 43 10.52 28.59 -0.08
C GLU A 43 9.39 29.65 -0.08
N LYS A 44 9.73 30.94 -0.26
CA LYS A 44 8.75 32.03 -0.39
C LYS A 44 7.84 31.90 -1.62
N ALA A 45 8.34 31.30 -2.70
CA ALA A 45 7.58 31.04 -3.92
C ALA A 45 6.69 29.78 -3.82
N GLY A 46 6.64 29.11 -2.66
CA GLY A 46 5.80 27.95 -2.40
C GLY A 46 6.44 26.60 -2.69
N TYR A 47 7.74 26.55 -2.98
CA TYR A 47 8.45 25.28 -3.18
C TYR A 47 8.79 24.60 -1.85
N THR A 48 8.71 23.28 -1.83
CA THR A 48 9.34 22.48 -0.77
C THR A 48 10.80 22.27 -1.14
N VAL A 49 11.73 22.78 -0.33
CA VAL A 49 13.17 22.73 -0.62
C VAL A 49 13.85 21.67 0.26
N ALA A 50 14.60 20.76 -0.37
CA ALA A 50 15.35 19.70 0.31
C ALA A 50 16.83 19.73 -0.06
N SER A 51 17.71 19.44 0.90
CA SER A 51 19.14 19.29 0.61
C SER A 51 19.41 18.03 -0.21
N ALA A 52 20.51 18.01 -0.99
CA ALA A 52 20.88 16.82 -1.76
C ALA A 52 20.97 15.55 -0.90
N SER A 53 21.47 15.66 0.34
CA SER A 53 21.51 14.54 1.30
C SER A 53 20.11 14.07 1.71
N SER A 54 19.17 14.99 1.96
CA SER A 54 17.78 14.61 2.28
C SER A 54 17.09 13.94 1.09
N VAL A 55 17.33 14.42 -0.13
CA VAL A 55 16.81 13.78 -1.36
C VAL A 55 17.33 12.35 -1.47
N PHE A 56 18.63 12.14 -1.26
CA PHE A 56 19.24 10.81 -1.29
C PHE A 56 18.64 9.88 -0.22
N ILE A 57 18.53 10.35 1.03
CA ILE A 57 17.97 9.57 2.15
C ILE A 57 16.50 9.20 1.88
N THR A 58 15.70 10.16 1.38
CA THR A 58 14.28 9.93 1.07
C THR A 58 14.14 8.89 -0.04
N HIS A 59 14.94 9.01 -1.11
CA HIS A 59 14.95 8.04 -2.19
C HIS A 59 15.34 6.64 -1.70
N LEU A 60 16.43 6.52 -0.93
CA LEU A 60 16.86 5.24 -0.38
C LEU A 60 15.79 4.63 0.53
N THR A 61 15.12 5.44 1.35
CA THR A 61 14.03 5.00 2.21
C THR A 61 12.87 4.44 1.40
N GLU A 62 12.45 5.12 0.33
CA GLU A 62 11.36 4.63 -0.52
C GLU A 62 11.74 3.37 -1.29
N VAL A 63 12.99 3.24 -1.74
CA VAL A 63 13.49 2.00 -2.37
C VAL A 63 13.45 0.84 -1.36
N ILE A 64 13.94 1.05 -0.13
CA ILE A 64 13.86 0.03 0.93
C ILE A 64 12.40 -0.33 1.22
N ARG A 65 11.50 0.67 1.29
CA ARG A 65 10.07 0.44 1.56
C ARG A 65 9.42 -0.38 0.45
N LEU A 66 9.76 -0.11 -0.81
CA LEU A 66 9.25 -0.84 -1.97
C LEU A 66 9.68 -2.32 -1.95
N HIS A 67 10.92 -2.58 -1.56
CA HIS A 67 11.51 -3.92 -1.53
C HIS A 67 11.52 -4.55 -0.12
N ALA A 68 10.82 -3.98 0.86
CA ALA A 68 10.85 -4.44 2.25
C ALA A 68 10.43 -5.91 2.41
N HIS A 69 9.48 -6.37 1.58
CA HIS A 69 9.05 -7.76 1.55
C HIS A 69 10.13 -8.74 1.06
N GLU A 70 11.05 -8.28 0.20
CA GLU A 70 12.20 -9.08 -0.29
C GLU A 70 13.32 -9.13 0.75
N LEU A 71 13.46 -8.06 1.55
CA LEU A 71 14.45 -7.93 2.61
C LEU A 71 14.04 -8.69 3.89
N LEU A 72 12.77 -9.06 4.04
CA LEU A 72 12.27 -9.80 5.21
C LEU A 72 12.52 -11.31 5.05
N GLY A 73 13.68 -11.76 5.50
CA GLY A 73 14.07 -13.17 5.53
C GLY A 73 13.59 -13.92 6.78
N ARG A 74 13.95 -15.21 6.86
CA ARG A 74 13.60 -16.06 8.01
C ARG A 74 14.23 -15.60 9.31
N GLN A 75 15.47 -15.12 9.25
CA GLN A 75 16.20 -14.67 10.43
C GLN A 75 15.56 -13.39 11.00
N GLU A 76 15.15 -12.47 10.12
CA GLU A 76 14.48 -11.23 10.53
C GLU A 76 13.14 -11.54 11.20
N VAL A 77 12.34 -12.46 10.64
CA VAL A 77 11.09 -12.89 11.27
C VAL A 77 11.34 -13.58 12.60
N LYS A 78 12.36 -14.46 12.70
CA LYS A 78 12.72 -15.08 13.97
C LYS A 78 13.06 -14.02 15.02
N ASN A 79 13.90 -13.04 14.68
CA ASN A 79 14.27 -11.96 15.60
C ASN A 79 13.04 -11.14 16.04
N LEU A 80 12.09 -10.88 15.13
CA LEU A 80 10.84 -10.20 15.46
C LEU A 80 9.99 -11.01 16.45
N LEU A 81 9.84 -12.32 16.23
CA LEU A 81 9.10 -13.21 17.12
C LEU A 81 9.78 -13.34 18.49
N ASP A 82 11.10 -13.54 18.52
CA ASP A 82 11.89 -13.63 19.75
C ASP A 82 11.72 -12.36 20.61
N ASN A 83 11.71 -11.17 19.96
CA ASN A 83 11.50 -9.90 20.67
C ASN A 83 10.08 -9.80 21.25
N ILE A 84 9.04 -10.16 20.49
CA ILE A 84 7.66 -10.15 21.01
C ILE A 84 7.47 -11.18 22.13
N GLN A 85 8.14 -12.34 22.04
CA GLN A 85 8.03 -13.40 23.03
C GLN A 85 8.52 -12.97 24.43
N GLN A 86 9.40 -11.95 24.52
CA GLN A 86 9.86 -11.42 25.80
C GLN A 86 8.71 -10.81 26.63
N ASP A 87 7.78 -10.13 25.96
CA ASP A 87 6.65 -9.45 26.60
C ASP A 87 5.34 -10.25 26.50
N TYR A 88 5.14 -10.97 25.40
CA TYR A 88 3.89 -11.68 25.07
C TYR A 88 4.16 -13.15 24.66
N PRO A 89 4.70 -14.00 25.56
CA PRO A 89 5.07 -15.37 25.20
C PRO A 89 3.86 -16.22 24.80
N ALA A 90 2.69 -15.99 25.41
CA ALA A 90 1.50 -16.81 25.21
C ALA A 90 1.06 -16.89 23.73
N VAL A 91 0.99 -15.76 23.03
CA VAL A 91 0.58 -15.72 21.62
C VAL A 91 1.64 -16.34 20.69
N VAL A 92 2.93 -16.18 21.02
CA VAL A 92 4.02 -16.73 20.21
C VAL A 92 4.07 -18.25 20.35
N ASP A 93 3.99 -18.75 21.58
CA ASP A 93 4.06 -20.18 21.89
C ASP A 93 2.83 -20.93 21.36
N GLU A 94 1.64 -20.30 21.40
CA GLU A 94 0.43 -20.87 20.80
C GLU A 94 0.52 -20.90 19.27
N LEU A 95 1.03 -19.83 18.64
CA LEU A 95 1.06 -19.73 17.19
C LEU A 95 2.17 -20.57 16.56
N VAL A 96 3.42 -20.43 17.01
CA VAL A 96 4.60 -20.99 16.34
C VAL A 96 5.33 -21.97 17.28
N PRO A 97 5.61 -23.22 16.83
CA PRO A 97 5.33 -23.82 15.52
C PRO A 97 3.97 -24.52 15.42
N ASN A 98 3.10 -24.39 16.43
CA ASN A 98 1.95 -25.26 16.63
C ASN A 98 0.83 -25.04 15.60
N LEU A 99 0.35 -23.80 15.48
CA LEU A 99 -0.68 -23.43 14.51
C LEU A 99 -0.06 -23.10 13.15
N LEU A 100 1.04 -22.36 13.12
CA LEU A 100 1.75 -22.00 11.89
C LEU A 100 3.25 -22.22 12.07
N ASN A 101 3.93 -22.58 10.99
CA ASN A 101 5.39 -22.57 10.99
C ASN A 101 5.95 -21.15 10.70
N LEU A 102 7.23 -20.94 11.04
CA LEU A 102 7.94 -19.67 10.83
C LEU A 102 7.81 -19.14 9.39
N GLY A 103 7.83 -20.03 8.39
CA GLY A 103 7.72 -19.66 6.98
C GLY A 103 6.32 -19.21 6.57
N GLU A 104 5.27 -19.69 7.23
CA GLU A 104 3.89 -19.25 7.01
C GLU A 104 3.68 -17.85 7.57
N VAL A 105 4.16 -17.59 8.80
CA VAL A 105 4.17 -16.24 9.39
C VAL A 105 4.98 -15.28 8.52
N GLN A 106 6.17 -15.69 8.06
CA GLN A 106 6.98 -14.89 7.14
C GLN A 106 6.20 -14.49 5.90
N LYS A 107 5.50 -15.42 5.24
CA LYS A 107 4.74 -15.12 4.02
C LYS A 107 3.62 -14.11 4.26
N VAL A 108 2.91 -14.20 5.39
CA VAL A 108 1.88 -13.22 5.75
C VAL A 108 2.52 -11.83 5.92
N LEU A 109 3.60 -11.73 6.69
CA LEU A 109 4.31 -10.45 6.89
C LEU A 109 4.85 -9.88 5.57
N GLN A 110 5.38 -10.73 4.68
CA GLN A 110 5.82 -10.32 3.35
C GLN A 110 4.65 -9.80 2.49
N ASN A 111 3.49 -10.45 2.52
CA ASN A 111 2.31 -9.99 1.80
C ASN A 111 1.86 -8.59 2.29
N LEU A 112 1.85 -8.36 3.60
CA LEU A 112 1.55 -7.05 4.18
C LEU A 112 2.53 -5.98 3.69
N LEU A 113 3.85 -6.26 3.79
CA LEU A 113 4.89 -5.31 3.36
C LEU A 113 4.87 -5.03 1.85
N ARG A 114 4.56 -6.04 1.02
CA ARG A 114 4.44 -5.89 -0.44
C ARG A 114 3.35 -4.89 -0.82
N GLU A 115 2.30 -4.82 0.00
CA GLU A 115 1.21 -3.86 -0.14
C GLU A 115 1.38 -2.61 0.73
N LYS A 116 2.60 -2.36 1.23
CA LYS A 116 2.97 -1.21 2.07
C LYS A 116 2.17 -1.11 3.38
N VAL A 117 1.68 -2.23 3.90
CA VAL A 117 1.05 -2.30 5.23
C VAL A 117 2.13 -2.50 6.28
N SER A 118 2.07 -1.67 7.32
CA SER A 118 3.04 -1.72 8.42
C SER A 118 2.88 -2.98 9.26
N ILE A 119 4.01 -3.64 9.57
CA ILE A 119 4.07 -4.80 10.48
C ILE A 119 4.53 -4.43 11.90
N ARG A 120 4.50 -3.14 12.26
CA ARG A 120 4.94 -2.67 13.59
C ARG A 120 4.02 -3.14 14.71
N ASP A 121 2.73 -3.25 14.43
CA ASP A 121 1.74 -3.81 15.34
C ASP A 121 1.75 -5.34 15.24
N LEU A 122 2.89 -5.93 15.61
CA LEU A 122 3.11 -7.36 15.46
C LEU A 122 2.23 -8.17 16.40
N LEU A 123 1.88 -7.64 17.57
CA LEU A 123 0.96 -8.28 18.51
C LEU A 123 -0.40 -8.54 17.86
N THR A 124 -1.03 -7.50 17.29
CA THR A 124 -2.33 -7.65 16.60
C THR A 124 -2.24 -8.63 15.44
N ILE A 125 -1.13 -8.63 14.70
CA ILE A 125 -0.89 -9.59 13.62
C ILE A 125 -0.88 -11.02 14.14
N LEU A 126 -0.12 -11.31 15.21
CA LEU A 126 0.01 -12.67 15.75
C LEU A 126 -1.28 -13.16 16.41
N GLU A 127 -1.99 -12.31 17.16
CA GLU A 127 -3.30 -12.64 17.74
C GLU A 127 -4.31 -12.99 16.64
N THR A 128 -4.40 -12.15 15.61
CA THR A 128 -5.30 -12.42 14.48
C THR A 128 -4.92 -13.72 13.76
N LEU A 129 -3.63 -14.02 13.61
CA LEU A 129 -3.20 -15.29 13.04
C LEU A 129 -3.58 -16.48 13.92
N ALA A 130 -3.45 -16.38 15.25
CA ALA A 130 -3.81 -17.46 16.17
C ALA A 130 -5.32 -17.79 16.09
N ASP A 131 -6.17 -16.75 16.07
CA ASP A 131 -7.62 -16.90 15.98
C ASP A 131 -8.07 -17.63 14.70
N TRP A 132 -7.47 -17.29 13.56
CA TRP A 132 -7.91 -17.78 12.24
C TRP A 132 -7.12 -18.98 11.72
N ALA A 133 -5.92 -19.26 12.24
CA ALA A 133 -5.11 -20.40 11.81
C ALA A 133 -5.75 -21.76 12.16
N THR A 134 -6.69 -21.81 13.10
CA THR A 134 -7.47 -23.02 13.39
C THR A 134 -8.51 -23.33 12.30
N GLN A 135 -8.99 -22.30 11.59
CA GLN A 135 -10.02 -22.42 10.56
C GLN A 135 -9.43 -22.60 9.15
N THR A 136 -8.28 -22.01 8.87
CA THR A 136 -7.64 -22.10 7.56
C THR A 136 -6.12 -22.02 7.65
N LYS A 137 -5.43 -22.74 6.75
CA LYS A 137 -3.99 -22.62 6.52
C LYS A 137 -3.67 -21.87 5.23
N ASN A 138 -4.68 -21.33 4.56
CA ASN A 138 -4.50 -20.58 3.34
C ASN A 138 -3.93 -19.19 3.67
N ILE A 139 -2.70 -18.94 3.23
CA ILE A 139 -1.94 -17.73 3.53
C ILE A 139 -2.61 -16.47 2.98
N ASP A 140 -3.27 -16.58 1.82
CA ASP A 140 -3.98 -15.46 1.21
C ASP A 140 -5.14 -15.02 2.12
N ILE A 141 -5.92 -15.98 2.61
CA ILE A 141 -7.05 -15.71 3.51
C ILE A 141 -6.56 -15.19 4.86
N LEU A 142 -5.52 -15.79 5.44
CA LEU A 142 -4.92 -15.31 6.69
C LEU A 142 -4.40 -13.88 6.56
N THR A 143 -3.80 -13.54 5.41
CA THR A 143 -3.36 -12.17 5.12
C THR A 143 -4.55 -11.20 5.16
N GLU A 144 -5.68 -11.54 4.53
CA GLU A 144 -6.87 -10.68 4.54
C GLU A 144 -7.47 -10.49 5.94
N TYR A 145 -7.50 -11.53 6.78
CA TYR A 145 -7.92 -11.38 8.18
C TYR A 145 -6.99 -10.47 8.96
N VAL A 146 -5.68 -10.63 8.81
CA VAL A 146 -4.70 -9.74 9.45
C VAL A 146 -4.86 -8.30 8.98
N ARG A 147 -5.09 -8.06 7.68
CA ARG A 147 -5.37 -6.72 7.14
C ARG A 147 -6.63 -6.13 7.78
N GLN A 148 -7.69 -6.92 7.96
CA GLN A 148 -8.88 -6.49 8.69
C GLN A 148 -8.57 -6.15 10.16
N GLY A 149 -7.76 -6.95 10.86
CA GLY A 149 -7.29 -6.63 12.22
C GLY A 149 -6.53 -5.30 12.28
N LEU A 150 -5.82 -4.95 11.21
CA LEU A 150 -5.08 -3.69 11.05
C LEU A 150 -5.90 -2.55 10.42
N ALA A 151 -7.23 -2.66 10.31
CA ALA A 151 -8.10 -1.69 9.65
C ALA A 151 -7.87 -0.24 10.12
N ARG A 152 -7.64 -0.02 11.42
CA ARG A 152 -7.36 1.34 11.96
C ARG A 152 -6.07 1.94 11.39
N SER A 153 -5.02 1.15 11.25
CA SER A 153 -3.73 1.58 10.71
C SER A 153 -3.82 1.81 9.20
N ILE A 154 -4.42 0.84 8.49
CA ILE A 154 -4.60 0.90 7.03
C ILE A 154 -5.49 2.08 6.64
N SER A 155 -6.65 2.23 7.26
CA SER A 155 -7.54 3.36 6.97
C SER A 155 -6.88 4.71 7.26
N LYS A 156 -6.15 4.84 8.37
CA LYS A 156 -5.44 6.09 8.72
C LYS A 156 -4.37 6.46 7.68
N GLN A 157 -3.70 5.47 7.09
CA GLN A 157 -2.67 5.69 6.07
C GLN A 157 -3.22 6.38 4.82
N TYR A 158 -4.47 6.12 4.45
CA TYR A 158 -5.08 6.65 3.22
C TYR A 158 -6.10 7.77 3.46
N GLN A 159 -6.34 8.14 4.71
CA GLN A 159 -7.19 9.27 5.08
C GLN A 159 -6.49 10.61 4.80
N ASN A 160 -7.25 11.57 4.28
CA ASN A 160 -6.83 12.95 4.24
C ASN A 160 -7.04 13.66 5.60
N GLU A 161 -6.61 14.91 5.71
CA GLU A 161 -6.76 15.74 6.92
C GLU A 161 -8.22 15.92 7.39
N LYS A 162 -9.20 15.69 6.51
CA LYS A 162 -10.64 15.76 6.82
C LYS A 162 -11.24 14.41 7.25
N GLY A 163 -10.42 13.37 7.38
CA GLY A 163 -10.87 12.00 7.69
C GLY A 163 -11.60 11.33 6.54
N GLU A 164 -11.34 11.75 5.29
CA GLU A 164 -11.96 11.18 4.10
C GLU A 164 -10.96 10.32 3.32
N ILE A 165 -11.45 9.21 2.75
CA ILE A 165 -10.70 8.42 1.75
C ILE A 165 -11.44 8.54 0.42
N TRP A 166 -10.70 8.93 -0.62
CA TRP A 166 -11.21 9.07 -1.97
C TRP A 166 -10.93 7.79 -2.76
N VAL A 167 -11.98 7.14 -3.25
CA VAL A 167 -11.89 5.77 -3.79
C VAL A 167 -12.51 5.64 -5.17
N ILE A 168 -12.04 4.67 -5.92
CA ILE A 168 -12.67 4.11 -7.11
C ILE A 168 -13.33 2.81 -6.67
N THR A 169 -14.62 2.62 -6.94
CA THR A 169 -15.34 1.39 -6.56
C THR A 169 -15.57 0.49 -7.77
N LEU A 170 -15.94 -0.76 -7.51
CA LEU A 170 -16.37 -1.71 -8.53
C LEU A 170 -17.90 -1.75 -8.58
N ASP A 171 -18.46 -1.98 -9.77
CA ASP A 171 -19.88 -2.29 -9.89
C ASP A 171 -20.17 -3.68 -9.27
N PRO A 172 -21.30 -3.87 -8.55
CA PRO A 172 -21.65 -5.16 -7.96
C PRO A 172 -21.63 -6.34 -8.92
N LYS A 173 -21.98 -6.13 -10.21
CA LYS A 173 -21.92 -7.19 -11.23
C LYS A 173 -20.49 -7.62 -11.51
N LEU A 174 -19.57 -6.66 -11.57
CA LEU A 174 -18.15 -6.94 -11.74
C LEU A 174 -17.58 -7.66 -10.53
N GLU A 175 -17.95 -7.24 -9.31
CA GLU A 175 -17.53 -7.95 -8.10
C GLU A 175 -17.99 -9.41 -8.10
N GLN A 176 -19.24 -9.65 -8.54
CA GLN A 176 -19.79 -10.99 -8.67
C GLN A 176 -19.06 -11.83 -9.73
N GLU A 177 -18.77 -11.26 -10.91
CA GLU A 177 -17.99 -11.93 -11.96
C GLU A 177 -16.60 -12.34 -11.45
N ILE A 178 -15.91 -11.42 -10.77
CA ILE A 178 -14.60 -11.70 -10.16
C ILE A 178 -14.73 -12.78 -9.10
N SER A 179 -15.75 -12.71 -8.24
CA SER A 179 -15.97 -13.69 -7.18
C SER A 179 -16.20 -15.10 -7.72
N GLN A 180 -16.91 -15.24 -8.84
CA GLN A 180 -17.17 -16.53 -9.49
C GLN A 180 -15.93 -17.10 -10.19
N ALA A 181 -14.98 -16.23 -10.55
CA ALA A 181 -13.71 -16.63 -11.17
C ALA A 181 -12.64 -17.06 -10.16
N ILE A 182 -12.91 -16.99 -8.85
CA ILE A 182 -11.98 -17.38 -7.80
C ILE A 182 -12.17 -18.85 -7.45
N GLU A 183 -11.07 -19.61 -7.49
CA GLU A 183 -11.01 -20.99 -7.04
C GLU A 183 -10.14 -21.09 -5.78
N HIS A 184 -10.74 -21.56 -4.69
CA HIS A 184 -10.04 -21.81 -3.44
C HIS A 184 -9.55 -23.27 -3.38
N LYS A 185 -8.24 -23.45 -3.12
CA LYS A 185 -7.65 -24.73 -2.71
C LYS A 185 -7.22 -24.64 -1.25
N GLU A 186 -6.87 -25.78 -0.65
CA GLU A 186 -6.54 -25.87 0.80
C GLU A 186 -5.48 -24.85 1.26
N ARG A 187 -4.45 -24.60 0.43
CA ARG A 187 -3.33 -23.73 0.81
C ARG A 187 -3.22 -22.43 0.01
N ASN A 188 -3.79 -22.39 -1.19
CA ASN A 188 -3.66 -21.26 -2.11
C ASN A 188 -5.00 -20.99 -2.79
N SER A 189 -5.18 -19.77 -3.30
CA SER A 189 -6.35 -19.42 -4.11
C SER A 189 -5.92 -18.78 -5.43
N TYR A 190 -6.66 -19.07 -6.49
CA TYR A 190 -6.35 -18.63 -7.85
C TYR A 190 -7.55 -17.89 -8.44
N ILE A 191 -7.28 -16.97 -9.35
CA ILE A 191 -8.28 -16.24 -10.10
C ILE A 191 -8.13 -16.56 -11.59
N HIS A 192 -9.23 -16.97 -12.21
CA HIS A 192 -9.31 -17.36 -13.61
C HIS A 192 -10.22 -16.39 -14.38
N LEU A 193 -9.73 -15.17 -14.61
CA LEU A 193 -10.43 -14.20 -15.46
C LEU A 193 -9.97 -14.32 -16.91
N GLU A 194 -10.93 -14.22 -17.82
CA GLU A 194 -10.65 -14.13 -19.26
C GLU A 194 -9.81 -12.87 -19.58
N PRO A 195 -8.84 -12.96 -20.50
CA PRO A 195 -8.00 -11.82 -20.88
C PRO A 195 -8.82 -10.60 -21.36
N SER A 196 -9.96 -10.83 -22.00
CA SER A 196 -10.88 -9.77 -22.43
C SER A 196 -11.51 -9.03 -21.25
N THR A 197 -11.91 -9.72 -20.18
CA THR A 197 -12.40 -9.09 -18.95
C THR A 197 -11.31 -8.25 -18.31
N ILE A 198 -10.08 -8.79 -18.19
CA ILE A 198 -8.94 -8.05 -17.65
C ILE A 198 -8.69 -6.76 -18.44
N GLN A 199 -8.65 -6.84 -19.77
CA GLN A 199 -8.43 -5.68 -20.63
C GLN A 199 -9.49 -4.60 -20.40
N ARG A 200 -10.78 -4.98 -20.36
CA ARG A 200 -11.87 -4.02 -20.12
C ARG A 200 -11.77 -3.37 -18.73
N ILE A 201 -11.40 -4.12 -17.69
CA ILE A 201 -11.15 -3.58 -16.34
C ILE A 201 -10.05 -2.50 -16.42
N ILE A 202 -8.92 -2.80 -17.05
CA ILE A 202 -7.78 -1.87 -17.15
C ILE A 202 -8.13 -0.62 -17.96
N ASP A 203 -8.87 -0.78 -19.06
CA ASP A 203 -9.32 0.33 -19.91
C ASP A 203 -10.23 1.31 -19.16
N LYS A 204 -11.05 0.80 -18.24
CA LYS A 204 -11.95 1.61 -17.39
C LYS A 204 -11.26 2.19 -16.16
N LEU A 205 -10.33 1.44 -15.58
CA LEU A 205 -9.57 1.85 -14.39
C LEU A 205 -8.56 2.96 -14.70
N THR A 206 -7.86 2.89 -15.82
CA THR A 206 -6.78 3.83 -16.17
C THR A 206 -7.24 5.30 -16.21
N PRO A 207 -8.38 5.67 -16.83
CA PRO A 207 -8.90 7.03 -16.79
C PRO A 207 -9.27 7.50 -15.37
N LEU A 208 -9.80 6.60 -14.53
CA LEU A 208 -10.16 6.94 -13.14
C LEU A 208 -8.93 7.17 -12.27
N VAL A 209 -7.87 6.38 -12.47
CA VAL A 209 -6.56 6.60 -11.82
C VAL A 209 -5.98 7.95 -12.23
N LYS A 210 -6.00 8.29 -13.53
CA LYS A 210 -5.55 9.61 -14.02
C LYS A 210 -6.39 10.75 -13.41
N LYS A 211 -7.70 10.57 -13.29
CA LYS A 211 -8.60 11.53 -12.64
C LYS A 211 -8.22 11.73 -11.17
N ALA A 212 -7.97 10.65 -10.41
CA ALA A 212 -7.51 10.74 -9.02
C ALA A 212 -6.22 11.55 -8.90
N THR A 213 -5.22 11.24 -9.72
CA THR A 213 -3.94 11.97 -9.75
C THR A 213 -4.13 13.45 -10.10
N SER A 214 -5.01 13.78 -11.06
CA SER A 214 -5.30 15.20 -11.41
C SER A 214 -5.95 15.99 -10.28
N LEU A 215 -6.66 15.31 -9.37
CA LEU A 215 -7.22 15.87 -8.15
C LEU A 215 -6.22 15.90 -6.99
N GLN A 216 -4.95 15.58 -7.25
CA GLN A 216 -3.88 15.43 -6.25
C GLN A 216 -4.28 14.44 -5.15
N LYS A 217 -4.99 13.36 -5.52
CA LYS A 217 -5.36 12.27 -4.62
C LYS A 217 -4.61 11.00 -4.98
N GLU A 218 -4.23 10.22 -3.97
CA GLU A 218 -3.72 8.88 -4.18
C GLU A 218 -4.84 7.99 -4.72
N PRO A 219 -4.63 7.26 -5.84
CA PRO A 219 -5.65 6.37 -6.39
C PRO A 219 -5.80 5.14 -5.51
N VAL A 220 -6.96 5.00 -4.88
CA VAL A 220 -7.34 3.84 -4.07
C VAL A 220 -8.55 3.17 -4.72
N VAL A 221 -8.48 1.86 -4.96
CA VAL A 221 -9.66 1.06 -5.28
C VAL A 221 -10.25 0.48 -4.01
N LEU A 222 -11.58 0.51 -3.89
CA LEU A 222 -12.33 -0.07 -2.78
C LEU A 222 -13.29 -1.15 -3.32
N CYS A 223 -13.21 -2.36 -2.77
CA CYS A 223 -14.02 -3.51 -3.19
C CYS A 223 -14.43 -4.42 -2.03
N SER A 224 -15.19 -5.48 -2.32
CA SER A 224 -15.50 -6.50 -1.31
C SER A 224 -14.26 -7.27 -0.81
N PRO A 225 -14.25 -7.69 0.48
CA PRO A 225 -13.14 -8.47 1.05
C PRO A 225 -12.84 -9.75 0.28
N ALA A 226 -13.88 -10.44 -0.21
CA ALA A 226 -13.74 -11.72 -0.92
C ALA A 226 -12.87 -11.63 -2.19
N ILE A 227 -12.82 -10.47 -2.83
CA ILE A 227 -12.14 -10.30 -4.12
C ILE A 227 -10.86 -9.47 -4.04
N ARG A 228 -10.59 -8.79 -2.92
CA ARG A 228 -9.58 -7.72 -2.82
C ARG A 228 -8.18 -8.16 -3.24
N ILE A 229 -7.66 -9.23 -2.63
CA ILE A 229 -6.31 -9.75 -2.96
C ILE A 229 -6.20 -10.20 -4.42
N PHE A 230 -7.27 -10.78 -4.97
CA PHE A 230 -7.29 -11.26 -6.35
C PHE A 230 -7.34 -10.10 -7.34
N PHE A 231 -8.18 -9.11 -7.06
CA PHE A 231 -8.24 -7.89 -7.85
C PHE A 231 -6.89 -7.17 -7.81
N LYS A 232 -6.26 -7.04 -6.63
CA LYS A 232 -4.90 -6.49 -6.48
C LYS A 232 -3.89 -7.21 -7.38
N ARG A 233 -3.85 -8.53 -7.36
CA ARG A 233 -2.95 -9.34 -8.21
C ARG A 233 -3.17 -9.15 -9.71
N VAL A 234 -4.41 -8.95 -10.13
CA VAL A 234 -4.75 -8.68 -11.53
C VAL A 234 -4.24 -7.30 -11.93
N VAL A 235 -4.56 -6.26 -11.15
CA VAL A 235 -4.26 -4.87 -11.53
C VAL A 235 -2.80 -4.47 -11.31
N GLU A 236 -2.09 -5.07 -10.34
CA GLU A 236 -0.70 -4.71 -10.03
C GLU A 236 0.26 -4.97 -11.20
N ARG A 237 -0.07 -5.89 -12.10
CA ARG A 237 0.71 -6.19 -13.31
C ARG A 237 0.73 -5.02 -14.30
N PHE A 238 -0.28 -4.16 -14.25
CA PHE A 238 -0.47 -3.03 -15.16
C PHE A 238 -0.27 -1.69 -14.46
N ILE A 239 -0.66 -1.59 -13.18
CA ILE A 239 -0.53 -0.40 -12.35
C ILE A 239 0.08 -0.79 -11.00
N PRO A 240 1.41 -0.97 -10.92
CA PRO A 240 2.08 -1.51 -9.72
C PRO A 240 1.83 -0.71 -8.43
N SER A 241 1.72 0.62 -8.54
CA SER A 241 1.49 1.52 -7.42
C SER A 241 0.04 1.60 -6.94
N LEU A 242 -0.91 0.94 -7.63
CA LEU A 242 -2.33 1.04 -7.29
C LEU A 242 -2.62 0.39 -5.94
N VAL A 243 -3.28 1.14 -5.06
CA VAL A 243 -3.75 0.65 -3.76
C VAL A 243 -5.12 0.00 -3.95
N VAL A 244 -5.34 -1.16 -3.35
CA VAL A 244 -6.64 -1.85 -3.33
C VAL A 244 -6.98 -2.21 -1.88
N LEU A 245 -8.05 -1.61 -1.38
CA LEU A 245 -8.60 -1.83 -0.05
C LEU A 245 -9.94 -2.56 -0.14
N SER A 246 -10.26 -3.29 0.91
CA SER A 246 -11.56 -3.88 1.15
C SER A 246 -12.41 -2.99 2.06
N TYR A 247 -13.73 -3.15 2.00
CA TYR A 247 -14.63 -2.47 2.93
C TYR A 247 -14.32 -2.79 4.41
N ASN A 248 -13.77 -3.97 4.72
CA ASN A 248 -13.41 -4.38 6.09
C ASN A 248 -12.16 -3.69 6.64
N GLU A 249 -11.38 -3.02 5.80
CA GLU A 249 -10.18 -2.28 6.20
C GLU A 249 -10.47 -0.81 6.51
N ILE A 250 -11.73 -0.39 6.35
CA ILE A 250 -12.17 0.99 6.59
C ILE A 250 -12.92 1.04 7.92
N VAL A 251 -12.39 1.80 8.89
CA VAL A 251 -13.08 1.98 10.16
C VAL A 251 -14.34 2.86 9.99
N PRO A 252 -15.41 2.65 10.78
CA PRO A 252 -16.72 3.29 10.55
C PRO A 252 -16.71 4.83 10.56
N GLU A 253 -15.74 5.44 11.23
CA GLU A 253 -15.62 6.90 11.34
C GLU A 253 -15.13 7.57 10.05
N VAL A 254 -14.60 6.78 9.11
CA VAL A 254 -14.02 7.29 7.86
C VAL A 254 -15.09 7.60 6.84
N LYS A 255 -15.00 8.78 6.23
CA LYS A 255 -15.91 9.19 5.16
C LYS A 255 -15.38 8.75 3.80
N ILE A 256 -16.13 7.93 3.09
CA ILE A 256 -15.78 7.51 1.73
C ILE A 256 -16.30 8.52 0.70
N LYS A 257 -15.42 8.90 -0.23
CA LYS A 257 -15.74 9.78 -1.38
C LYS A 257 -15.43 9.07 -2.68
N THR A 258 -16.43 8.87 -3.53
CA THR A 258 -16.26 8.13 -4.78
C THR A 258 -15.78 9.03 -5.92
N ILE A 259 -14.65 8.69 -6.52
CA ILE A 259 -14.10 9.33 -7.73
C ILE A 259 -14.82 8.84 -8.99
N GLY A 260 -15.17 7.55 -9.00
CA GLY A 260 -15.88 6.86 -10.07
C GLY A 260 -16.06 5.38 -9.79
N VAL A 261 -16.77 4.70 -10.67
CA VAL A 261 -17.09 3.27 -10.58
C VAL A 261 -16.56 2.56 -11.83
N ILE A 262 -15.95 1.39 -11.65
CA ILE A 262 -15.53 0.52 -12.74
C ILE A 262 -16.73 -0.32 -13.18
N GLN A 263 -17.20 -0.08 -14.41
CA GLN A 263 -18.31 -0.79 -15.04
C GLN A 263 -17.82 -1.41 -16.35
N VAL A 264 -18.06 -2.72 -16.50
CA VAL A 264 -17.47 -3.58 -17.54
C VAL A 264 -18.54 -4.36 -18.27
#